data_AF-A0A2S8G4P6-F1
#
_entry.id   AF-A0A2S8G4P6-F1
#
_cell.length_a   1.000
_cell.length_b   1.000
_cell.length_c   1.000
_cell.angle_alpha   90.00
_cell.angle_beta   90.00
_cell.angle_gamma   90.00
#
_symmetry.space_group_name_H-M   'P 1'
#
loop_
_entity.id
_entity.type
_entity.pdbx_description
1 polymer ?
#
loop_
_entity_poly.entity_id
_entity_poly.type
_entity_poly.pdbx_seq_one_letter_code
_entity_poly.pdbx_strand_id
1 'polypeptide(L)'
;MEAHQHAAEAPPQKKSRLRFSLGTMFVGLIVLALVASNLFTSWHLYHAQQTTRVQQMEIAMLRRELRFLDTSDQENVHIIALETHQELTWKWRIFIPQGKTQALKSVVGELPQGDFPETSRLMWLHPGERELTCYVSRSANGEWMQTIRTEVDGMVSDSRSKIPDEQMAWVTQQGATHTSGVLPVTKHQQTISGTDKFGLIWYRRYVGTKPNQRVDTTQPSEGIVFWLEPFEEASPRKAE
;
A
#
# COMPACT_ATOMS: atom_id res chain seq x y z
N MET A 1 -54.19 89.94 8.28
CA MET A 1 -53.94 88.51 8.06
C MET A 1 -52.85 88.42 6.99
N GLU A 2 -51.66 88.90 7.33
CA GLU A 2 -50.54 88.08 7.81
C GLU A 2 -50.09 87.07 6.76
N ALA A 3 -49.45 87.63 5.74
CA ALA A 3 -48.36 86.99 5.03
C ALA A 3 -47.16 86.88 5.97
N HIS A 4 -46.48 85.73 5.99
CA HIS A 4 -45.01 85.62 6.12
C HIS A 4 -44.60 84.17 5.83
N GLN A 5 -44.38 83.87 4.55
CA GLN A 5 -43.64 82.70 4.08
C GLN A 5 -42.15 82.91 4.40
N HIS A 6 -41.66 82.24 5.44
CA HIS A 6 -40.22 82.09 5.69
C HIS A 6 -39.68 80.99 4.76
N ALA A 7 -39.06 81.41 3.65
CA ALA A 7 -38.22 80.54 2.83
C ALA A 7 -36.93 80.24 3.58
N ALA A 8 -36.75 78.98 4.00
CA ALA A 8 -35.54 78.48 4.62
C ALA A 8 -34.44 78.34 3.54
N GLU A 9 -33.49 79.27 3.57
CA GLU A 9 -32.31 79.28 2.71
C GLU A 9 -31.35 78.15 3.13
N ALA A 10 -31.18 77.16 2.26
CA ALA A 10 -30.31 76.01 2.52
C ALA A 10 -28.83 76.43 2.52
N PRO A 11 -28.01 75.97 3.49
CA PRO A 11 -26.63 76.41 3.61
C PRO A 11 -25.79 75.93 2.41
N PRO A 12 -24.82 76.75 1.97
CA PRO A 12 -23.99 76.46 0.80
C PRO A 12 -23.09 75.24 1.04
N GLN A 13 -23.22 74.23 0.17
CA GLN A 13 -22.35 73.06 0.17
C GLN A 13 -20.89 73.47 -0.11
N LYS A 14 -20.05 73.43 0.93
CA LYS A 14 -18.60 73.65 0.83
C LYS A 14 -17.97 72.55 -0.03
N LYS A 15 -17.69 72.87 -1.29
CA LYS A 15 -16.88 72.04 -2.19
C LYS A 15 -15.43 72.02 -1.68
N SER A 16 -15.02 70.98 -0.96
CA SER A 16 -13.64 70.83 -0.50
C SER A 16 -12.72 70.65 -1.70
N ARG A 17 -11.88 71.65 -1.99
CA ARG A 17 -10.83 71.51 -3.00
C ARG A 17 -9.71 70.68 -2.38
N LEU A 18 -9.70 69.39 -2.67
CA LEU A 18 -8.60 68.49 -2.34
C LEU A 18 -7.33 69.02 -3.02
N ARG A 19 -6.48 69.69 -2.25
CA ARG A 19 -5.12 70.07 -2.69
C ARG A 19 -4.27 68.81 -2.64
N PHE A 20 -4.34 68.01 -3.69
CA PHE A 20 -3.49 66.84 -3.85
C PHE A 20 -2.03 67.29 -3.98
N SER A 21 -1.26 67.02 -2.93
CA SER A 21 0.19 67.13 -2.97
C SER A 21 0.73 66.00 -3.83
N LEU A 22 1.62 66.31 -4.77
CA LEU A 22 2.25 65.33 -5.68
C LEU A 22 2.81 64.11 -4.92
N GLY A 23 3.35 64.32 -3.71
CA GLY A 23 3.84 63.25 -2.85
C GLY A 23 2.76 62.26 -2.40
N THR A 24 1.55 62.73 -2.09
CA THR A 24 0.43 61.85 -1.71
C THR A 24 -0.03 60.97 -2.87
N MET A 25 0.08 61.47 -4.11
CA MET A 25 -0.23 60.69 -5.31
C MET A 25 0.81 59.57 -5.54
N PHE A 26 2.08 59.86 -5.32
CA PHE A 26 3.17 58.89 -5.48
C PHE A 26 3.09 57.77 -4.43
N VAL A 27 2.85 58.12 -3.16
CA VAL A 27 2.66 57.12 -2.08
C VAL A 27 1.42 56.27 -2.35
N GLY A 28 0.30 56.88 -2.77
CA GLY A 28 -0.91 56.15 -3.14
C GLY A 28 -0.66 55.14 -4.26
N LEU A 29 0.12 55.51 -5.27
CA LEU A 29 0.47 54.63 -6.40
C LEU A 29 1.34 53.44 -5.96
N ILE A 30 2.32 53.67 -5.08
CA ILE A 30 3.16 52.59 -4.52
C ILE A 30 2.32 51.61 -3.71
N VAL A 31 1.43 52.12 -2.84
CA VAL A 31 0.53 51.27 -2.04
C VAL A 31 -0.41 50.46 -2.94
N LEU A 32 -0.98 51.10 -3.96
CA LEU A 32 -1.84 50.42 -4.94
C LEU A 32 -1.09 49.30 -5.66
N ALA A 33 0.16 49.56 -6.09
CA ALA A 33 1.01 48.57 -6.75
C ALA A 33 1.33 47.38 -5.82
N LEU A 34 1.62 47.64 -4.55
CA LEU A 34 1.87 46.60 -3.55
C LEU A 34 0.63 45.72 -3.28
N VAL A 35 -0.56 46.32 -3.18
CA VAL A 35 -1.82 45.60 -2.99
C VAL A 35 -2.14 44.75 -4.22
N ALA A 36 -2.02 45.33 -5.42
CA ALA A 36 -2.25 44.60 -6.67
C ALA A 36 -1.28 43.42 -6.83
N SER A 37 0.01 43.63 -6.51
CA SER A 37 1.01 42.57 -6.54
C SER A 37 0.68 41.44 -5.57
N ASN A 38 0.31 41.75 -4.32
CA ASN A 38 -0.04 40.72 -3.33
C ASN A 38 -1.30 39.94 -3.71
N LEU A 39 -2.33 40.61 -4.25
CA LEU A 39 -3.54 39.94 -4.73
C LEU A 39 -3.23 39.01 -5.90
N PHE A 40 -2.44 39.48 -6.87
CA PHE A 40 -2.04 38.67 -8.01
C PHE A 40 -1.22 37.44 -7.59
N THR A 41 -0.23 37.63 -6.71
CA THR A 41 0.58 36.53 -6.18
C THR A 41 -0.28 35.54 -5.38
N SER A 42 -1.22 36.01 -4.55
CA SER A 42 -2.13 35.15 -3.78
C SER A 42 -3.05 34.34 -4.70
N TRP A 43 -3.56 34.96 -5.77
CA TRP A 43 -4.41 34.30 -6.74
C TRP A 43 -3.66 33.24 -7.55
N HIS A 44 -2.42 33.55 -7.96
CA HIS A 44 -1.55 32.61 -8.65
C HIS A 44 -1.17 31.41 -7.76
N LEU A 45 -0.82 31.65 -6.50
CA LEU A 45 -0.55 30.59 -5.52
C LEU A 45 -1.78 29.70 -5.30
N TYR A 46 -2.96 30.30 -5.18
CA TYR A 46 -4.21 29.55 -5.03
C TYR A 46 -4.47 28.62 -6.21
N HIS A 47 -4.30 29.11 -7.44
CA HIS A 47 -4.45 28.27 -8.63
C HIS A 47 -3.41 27.15 -8.72
N ALA A 48 -2.14 27.44 -8.39
CA ALA A 48 -1.09 26.42 -8.37
C ALA A 48 -1.33 25.33 -7.31
N GLN A 49 -1.90 25.69 -6.16
CA GLN A 49 -2.25 24.71 -5.12
C GLN A 49 -3.41 23.82 -5.53
N GLN A 50 -4.42 24.36 -6.22
CA GLN A 50 -5.55 23.58 -6.70
C GLN A 50 -5.12 22.55 -7.76
N THR A 51 -4.29 22.94 -8.73
CA THR A 51 -3.79 22.00 -9.75
C THR A 51 -2.96 20.89 -9.12
N THR A 52 -2.08 21.23 -8.17
CA THR A 52 -1.27 20.24 -7.43
C THR A 52 -2.15 19.25 -6.68
N ARG A 53 -3.22 19.71 -6.02
CA ARG A 53 -4.16 18.82 -5.30
C ARG A 53 -4.89 17.88 -6.26
N VAL A 54 -5.38 18.37 -7.40
CA VAL A 54 -6.06 17.53 -8.39
C VAL A 54 -5.10 16.48 -8.94
N GLN A 55 -3.89 16.88 -9.33
CA GLN A 55 -2.86 15.94 -9.80
C GLN A 55 -2.49 14.89 -8.75
N GLN A 56 -2.40 15.27 -7.47
CA GLN A 56 -2.17 14.33 -6.38
C GLN A 56 -3.34 13.36 -6.19
N MET A 57 -4.59 13.82 -6.35
CA MET A 57 -5.76 12.96 -6.31
C MET A 57 -5.79 11.99 -7.49
N GLU A 58 -5.45 12.43 -8.70
CA GLU A 58 -5.34 11.56 -9.88
C GLU A 58 -4.22 10.53 -9.72
N ILE A 59 -3.04 10.94 -9.25
CA ILE A 59 -1.94 10.01 -8.95
C ILE A 59 -2.37 9.02 -7.86
N ALA A 60 -3.08 9.46 -6.81
CA ALA A 60 -3.57 8.57 -5.77
C ALA A 60 -4.62 7.58 -6.30
N MET A 61 -5.50 8.02 -7.19
CA MET A 61 -6.50 7.18 -7.84
C MET A 61 -5.84 6.15 -8.75
N LEU A 62 -4.95 6.58 -9.64
CA LEU A 62 -4.16 5.70 -10.51
C LEU A 62 -3.32 4.74 -9.68
N ARG A 63 -2.75 5.19 -8.56
CA ARG A 63 -2.00 4.32 -7.64
C ARG A 63 -2.89 3.23 -7.03
N ARG A 64 -4.12 3.57 -6.63
CA ARG A 64 -5.09 2.59 -6.13
C ARG A 64 -5.51 1.60 -7.21
N GLU A 65 -5.76 2.08 -8.43
CA GLU A 65 -6.14 1.23 -9.57
C GLU A 65 -5.00 0.31 -10.00
N LEU A 66 -3.76 0.82 -9.99
CA LEU A 66 -2.56 0.07 -10.35
C LEU A 66 -1.95 -0.73 -9.18
N ARG A 67 -2.66 -0.78 -8.03
CA ARG A 67 -2.25 -1.51 -6.82
C ARG A 67 -0.84 -1.15 -6.35
N PHE A 68 -0.49 0.12 -6.40
CA PHE A 68 0.72 0.61 -5.74
C PHE A 68 0.54 0.51 -4.22
N LEU A 69 1.62 0.11 -3.54
CA LEU A 69 1.64 0.12 -2.08
C LEU A 69 1.63 1.56 -1.59
N ASP A 70 0.69 1.89 -0.72
CA ASP A 70 0.80 3.11 0.08
C ASP A 70 1.87 2.85 1.16
N THR A 71 3.09 3.35 0.89
CA THR A 71 4.27 3.25 1.76
C THR A 71 4.46 4.51 2.60
N SER A 72 3.35 5.14 3.03
CA SER A 72 3.39 6.27 3.97
C SER A 72 4.13 5.93 5.26
N ASP A 73 4.16 4.65 5.64
CA ASP A 73 4.92 4.12 6.76
C ASP A 73 6.18 3.38 6.29
N GLN A 74 7.33 4.04 6.33
CA GLN A 74 8.59 3.45 5.91
C GLN A 74 9.23 2.51 6.93
N GLU A 75 8.58 2.27 8.07
CA GLU A 75 9.11 1.39 9.12
C GLU A 75 8.53 -0.02 9.04
N ASN A 76 7.38 -0.18 8.39
CA ASN A 76 6.66 -1.45 8.35
C ASN A 76 6.76 -2.14 6.98
N VAL A 77 6.58 -3.46 7.00
CA VAL A 77 6.49 -4.24 5.77
C VAL A 77 5.07 -4.11 5.26
N HIS A 78 4.93 -3.80 3.97
CA HIS A 78 3.62 -3.66 3.33
C HIS A 78 3.45 -4.70 2.24
N ILE A 79 2.27 -5.32 2.19
CA ILE A 79 1.97 -6.43 1.28
C ILE A 79 0.60 -6.20 0.66
N ILE A 80 0.52 -6.33 -0.66
CA ILE A 80 -0.74 -6.32 -1.42
C ILE A 80 -0.80 -7.57 -2.29
N ALA A 81 -1.96 -8.24 -2.28
CA ALA A 81 -2.21 -9.36 -3.18
C ALA A 81 -2.54 -8.85 -4.59
N LEU A 82 -1.92 -9.46 -5.58
CA LEU A 82 -2.19 -9.22 -6.99
C LEU A 82 -3.09 -10.34 -7.52
N GLU A 83 -4.01 -10.00 -8.43
CA GLU A 83 -4.90 -10.97 -9.05
C GLU A 83 -4.14 -11.94 -9.94
N THR A 84 -4.53 -13.21 -9.87
CA THR A 84 -4.02 -14.29 -10.70
C THR A 84 -5.20 -15.13 -11.16
N HIS A 85 -5.12 -15.65 -12.39
CA HIS A 85 -6.15 -16.54 -12.95
C HIS A 85 -5.70 -18.00 -13.01
N GLN A 86 -4.47 -18.28 -12.60
CA GLN A 86 -3.89 -19.62 -12.58
C GLN A 86 -4.12 -20.26 -11.22
N GLU A 87 -4.58 -21.51 -11.22
CA GLU A 87 -4.69 -22.30 -10.00
C GLU A 87 -3.32 -22.52 -9.37
N LEU A 88 -3.28 -22.54 -8.03
CA LEU A 88 -2.05 -22.70 -7.24
C LEU A 88 -0.96 -21.66 -7.57
N THR A 89 -1.36 -20.49 -8.06
CA THR A 89 -0.48 -19.35 -8.31
C THR A 89 -0.94 -18.17 -7.47
N TRP A 90 -0.03 -17.67 -6.65
CA TRP A 90 -0.27 -16.51 -5.79
C TRP A 90 0.79 -15.46 -6.07
N LYS A 91 0.33 -14.21 -6.08
CA LYS A 91 1.15 -13.08 -6.47
C LYS A 91 0.96 -11.95 -5.47
N TRP A 92 2.06 -11.36 -5.04
CA TRP A 92 2.08 -10.23 -4.12
C TRP A 92 3.04 -9.17 -4.62
N ARG A 93 2.76 -7.94 -4.25
CA ARG A 93 3.75 -6.88 -4.23
C ARG A 93 4.09 -6.61 -2.78
N ILE A 94 5.38 -6.61 -2.47
CA ILE A 94 5.91 -6.53 -1.12
C ILE A 94 6.87 -5.35 -1.07
N PHE A 95 6.66 -4.46 -0.11
CA PHE A 95 7.63 -3.43 0.25
C PHE A 95 8.31 -3.82 1.56
N ILE A 96 9.64 -3.87 1.53
CA ILE A 96 10.46 -4.11 2.72
C ILE A 96 11.17 -2.79 3.06
N PRO A 97 11.05 -2.31 4.32
CA PRO A 97 11.65 -1.05 4.73
C PRO A 97 13.18 -1.12 4.74
N GLN A 98 13.82 0.04 4.67
CA GLN A 98 15.28 0.14 4.69
C GLN A 98 15.86 -0.43 5.99
N GLY A 99 17.01 -1.11 5.88
CA GLY A 99 17.68 -1.76 7.01
C GLY A 99 17.02 -3.05 7.52
N LYS A 100 15.86 -3.46 6.97
CA LYS A 100 15.25 -4.76 7.30
C LYS A 100 15.45 -5.75 6.16
N THR A 101 15.64 -7.02 6.52
CA THR A 101 15.64 -8.14 5.57
C THR A 101 14.62 -9.17 6.06
N GLN A 102 13.87 -9.77 5.14
CA GLN A 102 12.90 -10.81 5.45
C GLN A 102 13.33 -12.13 4.77
N ALA A 103 13.22 -13.24 5.48
CA ALA A 103 13.30 -14.57 4.90
C ALA A 103 11.91 -14.96 4.36
N LEU A 104 11.85 -15.35 3.10
CA LEU A 104 10.71 -16.09 2.57
C LEU A 104 10.89 -17.58 2.87
N LYS A 105 9.88 -18.17 3.50
CA LYS A 105 9.81 -19.60 3.81
C LYS A 105 8.54 -20.21 3.21
N SER A 106 8.63 -21.51 2.91
CA SER A 106 7.49 -22.31 2.47
C SER A 106 7.58 -23.72 3.01
N VAL A 107 6.42 -24.31 3.26
CA VAL A 107 6.26 -25.74 3.55
C VAL A 107 5.04 -26.25 2.79
N VAL A 108 5.19 -27.46 2.26
CA VAL A 108 4.14 -28.24 1.63
C VAL A 108 4.01 -29.57 2.38
N GLY A 109 2.78 -30.00 2.64
CA GLY A 109 2.50 -31.22 3.40
C GLY A 109 1.68 -30.94 4.66
N GLU A 110 1.98 -31.64 5.75
CA GLU A 110 1.23 -31.53 7.01
C GLU A 110 1.56 -30.21 7.72
N LEU A 111 0.56 -29.34 7.84
CA LEU A 111 0.71 -28.01 8.46
C LEU A 111 0.12 -28.02 9.88
N PRO A 112 0.89 -27.60 10.91
CA PRO A 112 0.37 -27.45 12.26
C PRO A 112 -0.74 -26.39 12.29
N GLN A 113 -1.63 -26.45 13.29
CA GLN A 113 -2.61 -25.39 13.49
C GLN A 113 -1.95 -24.20 14.22
N GLY A 114 -2.04 -23.01 13.63
CA GLY A 114 -1.78 -21.75 14.34
C GLY A 114 -0.32 -21.31 14.41
N ASP A 115 0.65 -22.18 14.14
CA ASP A 115 2.07 -21.82 14.13
C ASP A 115 2.74 -22.14 12.78
N PHE A 116 3.89 -21.52 12.53
CA PHE A 116 4.70 -21.74 11.33
C PHE A 116 5.60 -22.96 11.51
N PRO A 117 5.59 -23.91 10.56
CA PRO A 117 6.46 -25.09 10.65
C PRO A 117 7.94 -24.68 10.57
N GLU A 118 8.79 -25.44 11.26
CA GLU A 118 10.23 -25.27 11.15
C GLU A 118 10.72 -25.73 9.77
N THR A 119 11.37 -24.83 9.03
CA THR A 119 11.93 -25.13 7.71
C THR A 119 13.13 -24.24 7.43
N SER A 120 13.95 -24.68 6.47
CA SER A 120 15.00 -23.86 5.90
C SER A 120 14.41 -22.68 5.12
N ARG A 121 15.09 -21.54 5.18
CA ARG A 121 14.79 -20.39 4.31
C ARG A 121 14.92 -20.77 2.84
N LEU A 122 14.02 -20.22 2.01
CA LEU A 122 14.08 -20.39 0.56
C LEU A 122 14.81 -19.24 -0.11
N MET A 123 14.56 -18.01 0.35
CA MET A 123 15.07 -16.81 -0.28
C MET A 123 15.14 -15.65 0.71
N TRP A 124 16.11 -14.75 0.49
CA TRP A 124 16.17 -13.47 1.17
C TRP A 124 15.47 -12.39 0.36
N LEU A 125 14.65 -11.60 1.04
CA LEU A 125 14.02 -10.42 0.51
C LEU A 125 14.66 -9.19 1.18
N HIS A 126 15.42 -8.44 0.40
CA HIS A 126 16.11 -7.22 0.82
C HIS A 126 15.16 -6.01 0.87
N PRO A 127 15.60 -4.86 1.40
CA PRO A 127 14.84 -3.62 1.31
C PRO A 127 14.38 -3.28 -0.11
N GLY A 128 13.27 -2.54 -0.20
CA GLY A 128 12.69 -2.06 -1.44
C GLY A 128 11.38 -2.77 -1.81
N GLU A 129 10.78 -2.27 -2.89
CA GLU A 129 9.58 -2.83 -3.48
C GLU A 129 9.95 -3.98 -4.43
N ARG A 130 9.20 -5.07 -4.37
CA ARG A 130 9.40 -6.24 -5.23
C ARG A 130 8.08 -6.93 -5.49
N GLU A 131 7.99 -7.56 -6.65
CA GLU A 131 6.91 -8.47 -6.97
C GLU A 131 7.33 -9.90 -6.64
N LEU A 132 6.50 -10.61 -5.88
CA LEU A 132 6.71 -11.99 -5.49
C LEU A 132 5.60 -12.85 -6.10
N THR A 133 5.97 -13.85 -6.89
CA THR A 133 5.04 -14.85 -7.42
C THR A 133 5.45 -16.22 -6.91
N CYS A 134 4.57 -16.87 -6.16
CA CYS A 134 4.74 -18.26 -5.74
C CYS A 134 3.74 -19.11 -6.49
N TYR A 135 4.19 -20.21 -7.10
CA TYR A 135 3.28 -21.15 -7.72
C TYR A 135 3.75 -22.59 -7.59
N VAL A 136 2.79 -23.50 -7.59
CA VAL A 136 3.03 -24.94 -7.60
C VAL A 136 2.46 -25.53 -8.88
N SER A 137 3.30 -26.26 -9.62
CA SER A 137 2.94 -26.84 -10.91
C SER A 137 3.56 -28.22 -11.10
N ARG A 138 3.06 -28.97 -12.11
CA ARG A 138 3.74 -30.17 -12.59
C ARG A 138 4.72 -29.83 -13.70
N SER A 139 5.95 -30.30 -13.61
CA SER A 139 6.92 -30.22 -14.70
C SER A 139 6.58 -31.19 -15.84
N ALA A 140 7.30 -31.09 -16.95
CA ALA A 140 7.07 -31.94 -18.13
C ALA A 140 7.26 -33.45 -17.89
N ASN A 141 8.03 -33.82 -16.86
CA ASN A 141 8.21 -35.20 -16.40
C ASN A 141 7.15 -35.66 -15.37
N GLY A 142 6.16 -34.82 -15.07
CA GLY A 142 5.06 -35.12 -14.14
C GLY A 142 5.36 -34.87 -12.67
N GLU A 143 6.57 -34.42 -12.32
CA GLU A 143 6.95 -34.14 -10.92
C GLU A 143 6.33 -32.82 -10.44
N TRP A 144 5.95 -32.76 -9.17
CA TRP A 144 5.51 -31.50 -8.56
C TRP A 144 6.70 -30.59 -8.27
N MET A 145 6.55 -29.31 -8.64
CA MET A 145 7.55 -28.28 -8.49
C MET A 145 6.94 -27.06 -7.81
N GLN A 146 7.57 -26.58 -6.75
CA GLN A 146 7.35 -25.25 -6.21
C GLN A 146 8.30 -24.30 -6.92
N THR A 147 7.77 -23.20 -7.46
CA THR A 147 8.58 -22.11 -8.01
C THR A 147 8.26 -20.82 -7.29
N ILE A 148 9.32 -20.11 -6.88
CA ILE A 148 9.28 -18.78 -6.30
C ILE A 148 9.99 -17.86 -7.28
N ARG A 149 9.26 -16.90 -7.81
CA ARG A 149 9.77 -15.86 -8.70
C ARG A 149 9.73 -14.52 -7.98
N THR A 150 10.83 -13.80 -8.02
CA THR A 150 10.90 -12.40 -7.60
C THR A 150 11.29 -11.51 -8.75
N GLU A 151 10.65 -10.36 -8.86
CA GLU A 151 10.98 -9.32 -9.81
C GLU A 151 11.27 -8.00 -9.10
N VAL A 152 12.41 -7.39 -9.43
CA VAL A 152 12.88 -6.09 -8.90
C VAL A 152 13.37 -5.27 -10.08
N ASP A 153 12.77 -4.12 -10.35
CA ASP A 153 13.14 -3.22 -11.44
C ASP A 153 13.27 -3.93 -12.81
N GLY A 154 12.38 -4.89 -13.09
CA GLY A 154 12.39 -5.70 -14.30
C GLY A 154 13.41 -6.84 -14.32
N MET A 155 14.27 -6.96 -13.31
CA MET A 155 15.16 -8.12 -13.14
C MET A 155 14.41 -9.25 -12.45
N VAL A 156 14.39 -10.42 -13.09
CA VAL A 156 13.69 -11.61 -12.61
C VAL A 156 14.67 -12.61 -12.02
N SER A 157 14.35 -13.15 -10.84
CA SER A 157 15.06 -14.26 -10.20
C SER A 157 14.06 -15.35 -9.83
N ASP A 158 14.39 -16.60 -10.19
CA ASP A 158 13.55 -17.77 -9.93
C ASP A 158 14.29 -18.78 -9.05
N SER A 159 13.61 -19.32 -8.05
CA SER A 159 14.04 -20.46 -7.24
C SER A 159 13.03 -21.60 -7.41
N ARG A 160 13.53 -22.83 -7.57
CA ARG A 160 12.70 -24.02 -7.82
C ARG A 160 13.09 -25.15 -6.86
N SER A 161 12.08 -25.81 -6.32
CA SER A 161 12.26 -26.98 -5.45
C SER A 161 11.25 -28.06 -5.81
N LYS A 162 11.72 -29.31 -5.88
CA LYS A 162 10.86 -30.47 -6.08
C LYS A 162 10.00 -30.71 -4.84
N ILE A 163 8.73 -31.02 -5.04
CA ILE A 163 7.81 -31.44 -3.98
C ILE A 163 7.54 -32.95 -4.16
N PRO A 164 7.69 -33.77 -3.11
CA PRO A 164 7.27 -35.18 -3.15
C PRO A 164 5.78 -35.35 -3.50
N ASP A 165 5.47 -36.34 -4.32
CA ASP A 165 4.08 -36.60 -4.75
C ASP A 165 3.12 -36.86 -3.57
N GLU A 166 3.62 -37.50 -2.51
CA GLU A 166 2.86 -37.76 -1.28
C GLU A 166 2.36 -36.48 -0.61
N GLN A 167 3.15 -35.40 -0.63
CA GLN A 167 2.78 -34.11 -0.03
C GLN A 167 1.74 -33.33 -0.86
N MET A 168 1.52 -33.76 -2.11
CA MET A 168 0.59 -33.14 -3.06
C MET A 168 -0.58 -34.05 -3.44
N ALA A 169 -0.63 -35.27 -2.87
CA ALA A 169 -1.68 -36.24 -3.14
C ALA A 169 -3.08 -35.71 -2.83
N TRP A 170 -3.17 -34.71 -1.94
CA TRP A 170 -4.40 -34.08 -1.51
C TRP A 170 -4.98 -33.09 -2.52
N VAL A 171 -4.13 -32.50 -3.39
CA VAL A 171 -4.56 -31.53 -4.41
C VAL A 171 -5.38 -32.20 -5.51
N THR A 172 -5.11 -33.46 -5.80
CA THR A 172 -5.85 -34.24 -6.80
C THR A 172 -7.10 -34.90 -6.23
N GLN A 173 -7.26 -34.92 -4.91
CA GLN A 173 -8.42 -35.50 -4.24
C GLN A 173 -9.58 -34.50 -4.25
N GLN A 174 -10.79 -34.97 -4.55
CA GLN A 174 -11.99 -34.14 -4.43
C GLN A 174 -12.19 -33.74 -2.96
N GLY A 175 -12.35 -32.44 -2.72
CA GLY A 175 -12.53 -31.89 -1.38
C GLY A 175 -12.64 -30.37 -1.40
N ALA A 176 -13.14 -29.80 -0.31
CA ALA A 176 -13.07 -28.36 -0.11
C ALA A 176 -11.63 -27.96 0.25
N THR A 177 -11.22 -26.79 -0.19
CA THR A 177 -9.97 -26.15 0.23
C THR A 177 -10.30 -24.87 0.97
N HIS A 178 -9.47 -24.53 1.94
CA HIS A 178 -9.58 -23.29 2.68
C HIS A 178 -8.31 -22.46 2.45
N THR A 179 -8.53 -21.23 2.01
CA THR A 179 -7.45 -20.30 1.69
C THR A 179 -7.55 -19.10 2.63
N SER A 180 -6.47 -18.79 3.34
CA SER A 180 -6.39 -17.60 4.21
C SER A 180 -5.04 -16.90 4.08
N GLY A 181 -4.94 -15.65 4.52
CA GLY A 181 -3.74 -14.81 4.35
C GLY A 181 -4.05 -13.53 3.57
N VAL A 182 -3.06 -13.03 2.84
CA VAL A 182 -3.17 -11.82 2.00
C VAL A 182 -3.67 -12.24 0.62
N LEU A 183 -4.99 -12.15 0.44
CA LEU A 183 -5.68 -12.54 -0.78
C LEU A 183 -6.31 -11.35 -1.50
N PRO A 184 -6.45 -11.40 -2.84
CA PRO A 184 -7.07 -10.31 -3.59
C PRO A 184 -8.50 -10.00 -3.14
N VAL A 185 -9.23 -11.02 -2.68
CA VAL A 185 -10.67 -10.95 -2.36
C VAL A 185 -10.92 -10.37 -0.96
N THR A 186 -9.99 -10.53 -0.03
CA THR A 186 -10.26 -10.24 1.39
C THR A 186 -9.68 -8.90 1.85
N LYS A 187 -8.49 -8.49 1.38
CA LYS A 187 -7.76 -7.31 1.88
C LYS A 187 -6.86 -6.72 0.79
N HIS A 188 -7.11 -5.47 0.39
CA HIS A 188 -6.30 -4.78 -0.62
C HIS A 188 -4.87 -4.50 -0.15
N GLN A 189 -4.60 -4.34 1.14
CA GLN A 189 -3.24 -4.13 1.66
C GLN A 189 -3.16 -4.60 3.12
N GLN A 190 -2.03 -5.16 3.51
CA GLN A 190 -1.68 -5.44 4.91
C GLN A 190 -0.36 -4.75 5.25
N THR A 191 -0.32 -4.18 6.44
CA THR A 191 0.89 -3.60 7.05
C THR A 191 1.24 -4.46 8.25
N ILE A 192 2.48 -4.91 8.32
CA ILE A 192 2.96 -5.81 9.36
C ILE A 192 4.21 -5.21 10.00
N SER A 193 4.39 -5.44 11.30
CA SER A 193 5.66 -5.13 11.93
C SER A 193 6.76 -5.94 11.24
N GLY A 194 7.87 -5.28 10.91
CA GLY A 194 9.03 -5.94 10.33
C GLY A 194 9.72 -6.96 11.27
N THR A 195 9.22 -7.14 12.50
CA THR A 195 9.74 -8.07 13.52
C THR A 195 8.93 -9.34 13.68
N ASP A 196 7.74 -9.43 13.08
CA ASP A 196 6.81 -10.52 13.34
C ASP A 196 6.77 -11.49 12.16
N LYS A 197 6.60 -12.77 12.43
CA LYS A 197 6.31 -13.77 11.38
C LYS A 197 4.95 -13.48 10.78
N PHE A 198 4.83 -13.60 9.46
CA PHE A 198 3.58 -13.28 8.78
C PHE A 198 3.28 -14.21 7.61
N GLY A 199 2.13 -14.88 7.68
CA GLY A 199 1.65 -15.78 6.63
C GLY A 199 1.11 -15.00 5.44
N LEU A 200 1.80 -15.13 4.30
CA LEU A 200 1.32 -14.60 3.01
C LEU A 200 0.08 -15.38 2.57
N ILE A 201 0.15 -16.70 2.66
CA ILE A 201 -0.93 -17.60 2.27
C ILE A 201 -0.88 -18.88 3.10
N TRP A 202 -2.05 -19.35 3.46
CA TRP A 202 -2.33 -20.68 3.98
C TRP A 202 -3.36 -21.31 3.05
N TYR A 203 -2.94 -22.28 2.26
CA TYR A 203 -3.80 -23.03 1.36
C TYR A 203 -3.91 -24.46 1.89
N ARG A 204 -4.99 -24.75 2.61
CA ARG A 204 -5.17 -26.01 3.35
C ARG A 204 -6.26 -26.85 2.71
N ARG A 205 -6.08 -28.16 2.71
CA ARG A 205 -7.17 -29.08 2.48
C ARG A 205 -8.11 -29.08 3.66
N TYR A 206 -9.39 -29.04 3.34
CA TYR A 206 -10.44 -29.20 4.30
C TYR A 206 -10.88 -30.66 4.34
N VAL A 207 -10.52 -31.39 5.40
CA VAL A 207 -11.01 -32.76 5.58
C VAL A 207 -12.49 -32.66 5.95
N GLY A 208 -13.34 -33.11 5.03
CA GLY A 208 -14.77 -32.82 4.99
C GLY A 208 -15.46 -32.96 6.34
N THR A 209 -15.98 -31.85 6.84
CA THR A 209 -17.10 -31.87 7.78
C THR A 209 -18.32 -32.33 7.02
N LYS A 210 -19.00 -33.36 7.53
CA LYS A 210 -20.38 -33.64 7.14
C LYS A 210 -21.18 -32.31 7.21
N PRO A 211 -22.19 -32.09 6.35
CA PRO A 211 -23.06 -30.92 6.49
C PRO A 211 -23.52 -30.80 7.96
N ASN A 212 -23.24 -29.65 8.60
CA ASN A 212 -23.44 -29.31 10.01
C ASN A 212 -22.36 -29.71 11.04
N GLN A 213 -21.25 -30.33 10.65
CA GLN A 213 -20.15 -30.56 11.59
C GLN A 213 -19.25 -29.32 11.65
N ARG A 214 -18.93 -28.85 12.86
CA ARG A 214 -17.93 -27.79 13.01
C ARG A 214 -16.59 -28.30 12.56
N VAL A 215 -15.89 -27.42 11.87
CA VAL A 215 -14.54 -27.62 11.43
C VAL A 215 -13.65 -27.81 12.65
N ASP A 216 -13.09 -29.01 12.82
CA ASP A 216 -12.05 -29.21 13.81
C ASP A 216 -10.76 -28.59 13.26
N THR A 217 -10.53 -27.34 13.63
CA THR A 217 -9.31 -26.64 13.27
C THR A 217 -8.10 -27.19 14.04
N THR A 218 -8.28 -28.00 15.09
CA THR A 218 -7.20 -28.38 16.03
C THR A 218 -6.18 -29.36 15.51
N GLN A 219 -6.53 -30.10 14.45
CA GLN A 219 -5.67 -31.11 13.89
C GLN A 219 -4.77 -30.52 12.79
N PRO A 220 -3.53 -31.01 12.68
CA PRO A 220 -2.71 -30.72 11.51
C PRO A 220 -3.45 -31.08 10.22
N SER A 221 -3.21 -30.30 9.17
CA SER A 221 -3.92 -30.44 7.90
C SER A 221 -2.94 -30.38 6.74
N GLU A 222 -3.15 -31.19 5.71
CA GLU A 222 -2.40 -31.09 4.46
C GLU A 222 -2.59 -29.70 3.85
N GLY A 223 -1.52 -29.09 3.35
CA GLY A 223 -1.58 -27.76 2.76
C GLY A 223 -0.25 -27.24 2.23
N ILE A 224 -0.31 -25.99 1.78
CA ILE A 224 0.81 -25.15 1.39
C ILE A 224 0.76 -23.89 2.23
N VAL A 225 1.89 -23.46 2.79
CA VAL A 225 2.02 -22.19 3.47
C VAL A 225 3.24 -21.45 2.96
N PHE A 226 3.09 -20.17 2.62
CA PHE A 226 4.21 -19.25 2.41
C PHE A 226 4.14 -18.15 3.46
N TRP A 227 5.28 -17.80 4.04
CA TRP A 227 5.35 -16.75 5.06
C TRP A 227 6.67 -16.00 5.03
N LEU A 228 6.63 -14.81 5.63
CA LEU A 228 7.79 -13.98 5.88
C LEU A 228 8.21 -14.12 7.34
N GLU A 229 9.51 -14.11 7.57
CA GLU A 229 10.12 -14.12 8.89
C GLU A 229 11.26 -13.11 8.92
N PRO A 230 11.37 -12.26 9.97
CA PRO A 230 12.46 -11.30 10.08
C PRO A 230 13.80 -12.00 10.04
N PHE A 231 14.75 -11.41 9.32
CA PHE A 231 16.15 -11.78 9.51
C PHE A 231 16.68 -11.12 10.77
N GLU A 232 16.87 -11.92 11.81
CA GLU A 232 17.77 -11.51 12.89
C GLU A 232 19.20 -11.69 12.38
N GLU A 233 19.83 -10.58 12.00
CA GLU A 233 21.27 -10.57 11.81
C GLU A 233 21.88 -11.02 13.13
N ALA A 234 22.48 -12.22 13.13
CA ALA A 234 23.05 -12.82 14.33
C ALA A 234 23.97 -11.78 14.96
N SER A 235 23.51 -11.20 16.08
CA SER A 235 24.17 -10.07 16.72
C SER A 235 25.66 -10.38 16.78
N PRO A 236 26.53 -9.52 16.23
CA PRO A 236 27.94 -9.85 16.04
C PRO A 236 28.46 -10.35 17.36
N ARG A 237 28.86 -11.63 17.40
CA ARG A 237 29.45 -12.23 18.61
C ARG A 237 30.54 -11.27 19.04
N LYS A 238 30.38 -10.66 20.22
CA LYS A 238 31.42 -9.81 20.80
C LYS A 238 32.70 -10.64 20.74
N ALA A 239 33.68 -10.15 19.99
CA ALA A 239 35.00 -10.74 20.01
C ALA A 239 35.52 -10.56 21.44
N GLU A 240 35.59 -11.67 22.18
CA GLU A 240 36.28 -11.75 23.47
C GLU A 240 37.80 -11.80 23.26
#